data_AF-A0A950QSA0-F1
#
_entry.id   AF-A0A950QSA0-F1
#
_cell.length_a   1.000
_cell.length_b   1.000
_cell.length_c   1.000
_cell.angle_alpha   90.00
_cell.angle_beta   90.00
_cell.angle_gamma   90.00
#
_symmetry.space_group_name_H-M   'P 1'
#
loop_
_entity.id
_entity.type
_entity.pdbx_description
1 polymer ?
#
loop_
_entity_poly.entity_id
_entity_poly.type
_entity_poly.pdbx_seq_one_letter_code
_entity_poly.pdbx_strand_id
1 'polypeptide(L)'
;MSNAAAARATTLPEKPAPLWKRRWAQNTALFAIAAAGVYGIIYHDVVSRAREAFEQGELYMSWYRDPAAKRAHFDKQFEDGRAALDAQLSQKKITDVEYHRKLDALEFDRDFAMSESSLKYAYQWYKDTYELFSPPESEWVRQARQKAPEALDLWKQELRAQKIPFDDTMFE
;
A
#
# COMPACT_ATOMS: atom_id res chain seq x y z
N MET A 1 -90.90 -19.76 -21.02
CA MET A 1 -90.08 -19.15 -19.96
C MET A 1 -88.66 -19.63 -20.17
N SER A 2 -87.78 -18.76 -20.67
CA SER A 2 -86.41 -19.09 -21.08
C SER A 2 -85.49 -19.02 -19.86
N ASN A 3 -84.86 -20.14 -19.50
CA ASN A 3 -83.80 -20.17 -18.49
C ASN A 3 -82.47 -19.94 -19.21
N ALA A 4 -81.96 -18.71 -19.12
CA ALA A 4 -80.63 -18.35 -19.58
C ALA A 4 -79.60 -18.88 -18.55
N ALA A 5 -78.96 -20.00 -18.86
CA ALA A 5 -77.81 -20.50 -18.13
C ALA A 5 -76.60 -19.57 -18.42
N ALA A 6 -76.30 -18.68 -17.47
CA ALA A 6 -75.09 -17.86 -17.53
C ALA A 6 -73.87 -18.75 -17.24
N ALA A 7 -73.08 -19.05 -18.28
CA ALA A 7 -71.79 -19.71 -18.14
C ALA A 7 -70.83 -18.79 -17.38
N ARG A 8 -70.49 -19.13 -16.13
CA ARG A 8 -69.40 -18.49 -15.39
C ARG A 8 -68.09 -18.95 -16.00
N ALA A 9 -67.45 -18.09 -16.79
CA ALA A 9 -66.08 -18.30 -17.22
C ALA A 9 -65.17 -18.32 -15.98
N THR A 10 -64.71 -19.51 -15.60
CA THR A 10 -63.60 -19.69 -14.65
C THR A 10 -62.33 -19.17 -15.30
N THR A 11 -61.91 -17.96 -14.92
CA THR A 11 -60.59 -17.44 -15.25
C THR A 11 -59.55 -18.28 -14.53
N LEU A 12 -58.60 -18.85 -15.28
CA LEU A 12 -57.46 -19.57 -14.71
C LEU A 12 -56.64 -18.61 -13.82
N PRO A 13 -56.06 -19.09 -12.70
CA PRO A 13 -55.24 -18.25 -11.83
C PRO A 13 -54.07 -17.68 -12.63
N GLU A 14 -53.94 -16.36 -12.61
CA GLU A 14 -52.85 -15.64 -13.26
C GLU A 14 -51.51 -16.11 -12.68
N LYS A 15 -50.56 -16.52 -13.53
CA LYS A 15 -49.24 -16.95 -13.07
C LYS A 15 -48.59 -15.79 -12.28
N PRO A 16 -48.10 -16.03 -11.05
CA PRO A 16 -47.49 -14.96 -10.28
C PRO A 16 -46.30 -14.36 -11.04
N ALA A 17 -46.18 -13.04 -10.99
CA ALA A 17 -45.07 -12.34 -11.62
C ALA A 17 -43.72 -12.93 -11.15
N PRO A 18 -42.75 -13.11 -12.06
CA PRO A 18 -41.47 -13.70 -11.74
C PRO A 18 -40.71 -12.83 -10.72
N LEU A 19 -39.92 -13.47 -9.87
CA LEU A 19 -39.30 -12.83 -8.70
C LEU A 19 -38.50 -11.58 -9.04
N TRP A 20 -37.80 -11.54 -10.18
CA TRP A 20 -37.00 -10.41 -10.66
C TRP A 20 -37.81 -9.16 -11.06
N LYS A 21 -39.13 -9.27 -11.23
CA LYS A 21 -40.03 -8.11 -11.41
C LYS A 21 -40.52 -7.52 -10.09
N ARG A 22 -40.24 -8.18 -8.96
CA ARG A 22 -40.63 -7.69 -7.63
C ARG A 22 -39.62 -6.65 -7.16
N ARG A 23 -40.10 -5.48 -6.73
CA ARG A 23 -39.25 -4.36 -6.25
C ARG A 23 -38.27 -4.77 -5.15
N TRP A 24 -38.68 -5.64 -4.24
CA TRP A 24 -37.78 -6.12 -3.17
C TRP A 24 -36.61 -6.93 -3.73
N ALA A 25 -36.83 -7.77 -4.75
CA ALA A 25 -35.76 -8.58 -5.34
C ALA A 25 -34.76 -7.70 -6.12
N GLN A 26 -35.26 -6.67 -6.80
CA GLN A 26 -34.43 -5.66 -7.48
C GLN A 26 -33.59 -4.87 -6.46
N ASN A 27 -34.19 -4.42 -5.36
CA ASN A 27 -33.49 -3.72 -4.29
C ASN A 27 -32.42 -4.63 -3.65
N THR A 28 -32.75 -5.88 -3.33
CA THR A 28 -31.78 -6.85 -2.79
C THR A 28 -30.61 -7.08 -3.74
N ALA A 29 -30.89 -7.22 -5.05
CA ALA A 29 -29.83 -7.35 -6.06
C ALA A 29 -28.95 -6.10 -6.12
N LEU A 30 -29.55 -4.91 -6.07
CA LEU A 30 -28.80 -3.65 -6.04
C LEU A 30 -27.91 -3.53 -4.79
N PHE A 31 -28.42 -3.89 -3.61
CA PHE A 31 -27.63 -3.92 -2.38
C PHE A 31 -26.49 -4.92 -2.46
N ALA A 32 -26.71 -6.12 -3.00
CA ALA A 32 -25.67 -7.12 -3.17
C ALA A 32 -24.56 -6.64 -4.12
N ILE A 33 -24.92 -6.01 -5.24
CA ILE A 33 -23.96 -5.43 -6.19
C ILE A 33 -23.19 -4.29 -5.55
N ALA A 34 -23.87 -3.38 -4.82
CA ALA A 34 -23.22 -2.28 -4.13
C ALA A 34 -22.23 -2.79 -3.06
N ALA A 35 -22.64 -3.77 -2.25
CA ALA A 35 -21.77 -4.40 -1.27
C ALA A 35 -20.55 -5.05 -1.95
N ALA A 36 -20.76 -5.85 -2.99
CA ALA A 36 -19.67 -6.47 -3.75
C ALA A 36 -18.72 -5.42 -4.36
N GLY A 37 -19.24 -4.30 -4.85
CA GLY A 37 -18.45 -3.18 -5.35
C GLY A 37 -17.57 -2.55 -4.27
N VAL A 38 -18.14 -2.27 -3.09
CA VAL A 38 -17.38 -1.74 -1.95
C VAL A 38 -16.28 -2.70 -1.50
N TYR A 39 -16.61 -4.00 -1.33
CA TYR A 39 -15.61 -5.01 -0.99
C TYR A 39 -14.53 -5.15 -2.06
N GLY A 40 -14.89 -5.05 -3.35
CA GLY A 40 -13.94 -5.09 -4.45
C GLY A 40 -12.96 -3.91 -4.42
N ILE A 41 -13.44 -2.71 -4.12
CA ILE A 41 -12.59 -1.51 -3.97
C ILE A 41 -11.63 -1.67 -2.78
N ILE A 42 -12.14 -2.10 -1.62
CA ILE A 42 -11.30 -2.31 -0.42
C ILE A 42 -10.24 -3.37 -0.70
N TYR A 43 -10.63 -4.51 -1.29
CA TYR A 43 -9.69 -5.56 -1.65
C TYR A 43 -8.59 -5.05 -2.58
N HIS A 44 -8.96 -4.27 -3.60
CA HIS A 44 -8.01 -3.72 -4.55
C HIS A 44 -7.03 -2.73 -3.89
N ASP A 45 -7.52 -1.81 -3.07
CA ASP A 45 -6.68 -0.85 -2.33
C ASP A 45 -5.69 -1.58 -1.41
N VAL A 46 -6.15 -2.54 -0.61
CA VAL A 46 -5.30 -3.30 0.31
C VAL A 46 -4.22 -4.08 -0.45
N VAL A 47 -4.57 -4.76 -1.54
CA VAL A 47 -3.60 -5.51 -2.35
C VAL A 47 -2.59 -4.57 -3.03
N SER A 48 -3.03 -3.39 -3.48
CA SER A 48 -2.14 -2.39 -4.08
C SER A 48 -1.15 -1.85 -3.05
N ARG A 49 -1.60 -1.54 -1.83
CA ARG A 49 -0.73 -1.07 -0.74
C ARG A 49 0.23 -2.16 -0.28
N ALA A 50 -0.22 -3.41 -0.22
CA ALA A 50 0.66 -4.55 0.07
C ALA A 50 1.77 -4.68 -0.99
N ARG A 51 1.45 -4.48 -2.26
CA ARG A 51 2.43 -4.49 -3.34
C ARG A 51 3.46 -3.37 -3.18
N GLU A 52 2.99 -2.15 -2.95
CA GLU A 52 3.87 -0.99 -2.79
C GLU A 52 4.81 -1.16 -1.59
N ALA A 53 4.28 -1.56 -0.43
CA ALA A 53 5.07 -1.84 0.76
C ALA A 53 6.09 -2.97 0.53
N PHE A 54 5.70 -4.03 -0.18
CA PHE A 54 6.61 -5.10 -0.55
C PHE A 54 7.74 -4.61 -1.48
N GLU A 55 7.41 -3.82 -2.49
CA GLU A 55 8.37 -3.22 -3.43
C GLU A 55 9.36 -2.29 -2.70
N GLN A 56 8.92 -1.56 -1.67
CA GLN A 56 9.82 -0.82 -0.77
C GLN A 56 10.79 -1.76 -0.05
N GLY A 57 10.31 -2.87 0.50
CA GLY A 57 11.16 -3.89 1.11
C GLY A 57 12.23 -4.42 0.14
N GLU A 58 11.84 -4.75 -1.09
CA GLU A 58 12.77 -5.19 -2.14
C GLU A 58 13.78 -4.10 -2.53
N LEU A 59 13.37 -2.83 -2.58
CA LEU A 59 14.26 -1.71 -2.86
C LEU A 59 15.37 -1.60 -1.80
N TYR A 60 15.00 -1.59 -0.52
CA TYR A 60 15.98 -1.53 0.57
C TYR A 60 16.88 -2.77 0.60
N MET A 61 16.32 -3.96 0.33
CA MET A 61 17.11 -5.19 0.19
C MET A 61 18.10 -5.10 -0.98
N SER A 62 17.70 -4.47 -2.09
CA SER A 62 18.59 -4.22 -3.23
C SER A 62 19.72 -3.25 -2.87
N TRP A 63 19.44 -2.22 -2.07
CA TRP A 63 20.44 -1.26 -1.58
C TRP A 63 21.43 -1.86 -0.58
N TYR A 64 21.02 -2.89 0.18
CA TYR A 64 21.97 -3.67 0.96
C TYR A 64 22.94 -4.43 0.05
N ARG A 65 22.44 -5.04 -1.04
CA ARG A 65 23.26 -5.79 -2.01
C ARG A 65 24.15 -4.88 -2.86
N ASP A 66 23.67 -3.68 -3.17
CA ASP A 66 24.38 -2.64 -3.91
C ASP A 66 24.28 -1.28 -3.18
N PRO A 67 25.19 -1.01 -2.23
CA PRO A 67 25.23 0.27 -1.53
C PRO A 67 25.53 1.47 -2.46
N ALA A 68 26.15 1.25 -3.61
CA ALA A 68 26.41 2.31 -4.57
C ALA A 68 25.10 2.81 -5.21
N ALA A 69 24.14 1.92 -5.46
CA ALA A 69 22.81 2.30 -5.92
C ALA A 69 22.06 3.18 -4.88
N LYS A 70 22.17 2.86 -3.59
CA LYS A 70 21.60 3.70 -2.51
C LYS A 70 22.19 5.10 -2.54
N ARG A 71 23.51 5.19 -2.62
CA ARG A 71 24.24 6.45 -2.68
C ARG A 71 23.81 7.27 -3.89
N ALA A 72 23.81 6.67 -5.08
CA ALA A 72 23.39 7.34 -6.31
C ALA A 72 21.95 7.86 -6.24
N HIS A 73 21.05 7.13 -5.58
CA HIS A 73 19.67 7.55 -5.37
C HIS A 73 19.59 8.84 -4.53
N PHE A 74 20.22 8.87 -3.36
CA PHE A 74 20.16 10.04 -2.47
C PHE A 74 21.01 11.22 -2.96
N ASP A 75 22.15 10.96 -3.61
CA ASP A 75 22.93 12.00 -4.28
C ASP A 75 22.08 12.68 -5.37
N LYS A 76 21.33 11.91 -6.16
CA LYS A 76 20.43 12.46 -7.16
C LYS A 76 19.32 13.31 -6.53
N GLN A 77 18.67 12.83 -5.46
CA GLN A 77 17.64 13.61 -4.77
C GLN A 77 18.19 14.94 -4.23
N PHE A 78 19.40 14.91 -3.66
CA PHE A 78 20.07 16.10 -3.18
C PHE A 78 20.35 17.10 -4.31
N GLU A 79 20.91 16.65 -5.44
CA GLU A 79 21.20 17.52 -6.57
C GLU A 79 19.93 18.11 -7.21
N ASP A 80 18.87 17.31 -7.35
CA ASP A 80 17.57 17.79 -7.84
C ASP A 80 16.97 18.86 -6.88
N GLY A 81 17.07 18.64 -5.56
CA GLY A 81 16.64 19.58 -4.53
C GLY A 81 17.46 20.87 -4.51
N ARG A 82 18.78 20.75 -4.59
CA ARG A 82 19.70 21.89 -4.69
C ARG A 82 19.42 22.73 -5.93
N ALA A 83 19.25 22.10 -7.10
CA ALA A 83 18.91 22.81 -8.33
C ALA A 83 17.57 23.57 -8.21
N ALA A 84 16.59 23.00 -7.49
CA ALA A 84 15.34 23.68 -7.20
C ALA A 84 15.53 24.90 -6.26
N LEU A 85 16.43 24.82 -5.29
CA LEU A 85 16.79 25.96 -4.43
C LEU A 85 17.53 27.06 -5.19
N ASP A 86 18.47 26.69 -6.08
CA ASP A 86 19.19 27.63 -6.95
C ASP A 86 18.21 28.41 -7.85
N ALA A 87 17.22 27.71 -8.40
CA ALA A 87 16.15 28.33 -9.17
C ALA A 87 15.30 29.29 -8.32
N GLN A 88 15.01 28.96 -7.06
CA GLN A 88 14.28 29.86 -6.16
C GLN A 88 15.11 31.10 -5.79
N LEU A 89 16.40 30.94 -5.52
CA LEU A 89 17.30 32.03 -5.16
C LEU A 89 17.51 33.00 -6.33
N SER A 90 17.77 32.49 -7.54
CA SER A 90 17.90 33.30 -8.76
C SER A 90 16.62 34.08 -9.10
N GLN A 91 15.45 33.52 -8.78
CA GLN A 91 14.16 34.19 -8.91
C GLN A 91 13.83 35.12 -7.74
N LYS A 92 14.74 35.28 -6.77
CA LYS A 92 14.57 36.05 -5.52
C LYS A 92 13.32 35.64 -4.73
N LYS A 93 12.89 34.38 -4.85
CA LYS A 93 11.77 33.79 -4.09
C LYS A 93 12.15 33.44 -2.67
N ILE A 94 13.45 33.28 -2.42
CA ILE A 94 14.04 33.05 -1.11
C ILE A 94 15.25 33.96 -0.93
N THR A 95 15.58 34.25 0.33
CA THR A 95 16.80 34.97 0.71
C THR A 95 18.01 34.03 0.72
N ASP A 96 19.21 34.60 0.72
CA ASP A 96 20.47 33.87 0.85
C ASP A 96 20.54 33.05 2.15
N VAL A 97 20.06 33.63 3.27
CA VAL A 97 19.98 32.95 4.57
C VAL A 97 19.02 31.75 4.52
N GLU A 98 17.87 31.90 3.87
CA GLU A 98 16.92 30.78 3.71
C GLU A 98 17.44 29.70 2.77
N TYR A 99 18.17 30.09 1.72
CA TYR A 99 18.82 29.16 0.81
C TYR A 99 19.79 28.25 1.57
N HIS A 100 20.72 28.84 2.33
CA HIS A 100 21.71 28.08 3.10
C HIS A 100 21.06 27.16 4.13
N ARG A 101 20.07 27.65 4.88
CA ARG A 101 19.34 26.81 5.85
C ARG A 101 18.65 25.61 5.18
N LYS A 102 18.05 25.79 4.01
CA LYS A 102 17.39 24.71 3.28
C LYS A 102 18.39 23.75 2.66
N LEU A 103 19.53 24.25 2.18
CA LEU A 103 20.60 23.42 1.65
C LEU A 103 21.21 22.53 2.74
N ASP A 104 21.46 23.08 3.93
CA ASP A 104 21.95 22.32 5.08
C ASP A 104 20.95 21.22 5.48
N ALA A 105 19.65 21.50 5.42
CA ALA A 105 18.62 20.50 5.66
C ALA A 105 18.63 19.38 4.61
N LEU A 106 18.76 19.72 3.32
CA LEU A 106 18.89 18.72 2.25
C LEU A 106 20.15 17.85 2.41
N GLU A 107 21.27 18.45 2.81
CA GLU A 107 22.51 17.73 3.07
C GLU A 107 22.35 16.77 4.25
N PHE A 108 21.75 17.25 5.35
CA PHE A 108 21.43 16.41 6.50
C PHE A 108 20.53 15.23 6.12
N ASP A 109 19.45 15.47 5.36
CA ASP A 109 18.51 14.43 4.94
C ASP A 109 19.21 13.36 4.09
N ARG A 110 20.08 13.78 3.15
CA ARG A 110 20.90 12.88 2.33
C ARG A 110 21.82 12.02 3.21
N ASP A 111 22.59 12.66 4.09
CA ASP A 111 23.60 11.98 4.91
C ASP A 111 22.96 11.04 5.93
N PHE A 112 21.86 11.48 6.55
CA PHE A 112 21.05 10.66 7.44
C PHE A 112 20.52 9.44 6.71
N ALA A 113 19.84 9.62 5.57
CA ALA A 113 19.28 8.51 4.79
C ALA A 113 20.36 7.50 4.33
N MET A 114 21.54 7.98 3.95
CA MET A 114 22.69 7.13 3.62
C MET A 114 23.21 6.34 4.82
N SER A 115 23.29 6.97 6.00
CA SER A 115 23.82 6.37 7.23
C SER A 115 22.93 5.26 7.80
N GLU A 116 21.63 5.32 7.53
CA GLU A 116 20.68 4.36 8.08
C GLU A 116 20.82 2.96 7.46
N SER A 117 20.56 1.93 8.28
CA SER A 117 20.59 0.53 7.81
C SER A 117 19.50 0.27 6.78
N SER A 118 19.91 -0.19 5.58
CA SER A 118 18.97 -0.66 4.56
C SER A 118 18.24 -1.92 5.02
N LEU A 119 18.92 -2.80 5.77
CA LEU A 119 18.34 -4.06 6.25
C LEU A 119 17.24 -3.82 7.30
N LYS A 120 17.42 -2.84 8.19
CA LYS A 120 16.37 -2.39 9.12
C LYS A 120 15.09 -2.03 8.37
N TYR A 121 15.21 -1.18 7.33
CA TYR A 121 14.06 -0.75 6.56
C TYR A 121 13.45 -1.86 5.71
N ALA A 122 14.28 -2.72 5.11
CA ALA A 122 13.78 -3.89 4.37
C ALA A 122 12.92 -4.78 5.29
N TYR A 123 13.42 -5.10 6.48
CA TYR A 123 12.69 -5.87 7.49
C TYR A 123 11.36 -5.19 7.87
N GLN A 124 11.39 -3.90 8.21
CA GLN A 124 10.20 -3.16 8.61
C GLN A 124 9.15 -3.15 7.50
N TRP A 125 9.54 -2.88 6.25
CA TRP A 125 8.62 -2.89 5.11
C TRP A 125 8.01 -4.26 4.87
N TYR A 126 8.79 -5.34 4.96
CA TYR A 126 8.23 -6.69 4.86
C TYR A 126 7.27 -7.01 6.02
N LYS A 127 7.62 -6.62 7.26
CA LYS A 127 6.76 -6.78 8.44
C LYS A 127 5.43 -6.07 8.25
N ASP A 128 5.48 -4.77 7.96
CA ASP A 128 4.30 -3.94 7.69
C ASP A 128 3.45 -4.52 6.57
N THR A 129 4.08 -5.07 5.52
CA THR A 129 3.36 -5.68 4.41
C THR A 129 2.41 -6.79 4.87
N TYR A 130 2.86 -7.72 5.73
CA TYR A 130 2.02 -8.83 6.16
C TYR A 130 1.20 -8.57 7.42
N GLU A 131 1.58 -7.58 8.23
CA GLU A 131 0.83 -7.21 9.45
C GLU A 131 -0.31 -6.24 9.15
N LEU A 132 -0.12 -5.29 8.23
CA LEU A 132 -1.11 -4.24 7.97
C LEU A 132 -2.09 -4.58 6.84
N PHE A 133 -1.69 -5.45 5.91
CA PHE A 133 -2.46 -5.73 4.70
C PHE A 133 -2.99 -7.17 4.61
N SER A 134 -2.94 -7.92 5.73
CA SER A 134 -3.60 -9.23 5.86
C SER A 134 -4.77 -9.16 6.85
N PRO A 135 -5.99 -9.62 6.49
CA PRO A 135 -6.40 -10.18 5.19
C PRO A 135 -6.66 -9.09 4.10
N PRO A 136 -6.59 -9.43 2.79
CA PRO A 136 -6.45 -10.76 2.20
C PRO A 136 -5.00 -11.25 2.09
N GLU A 137 -4.83 -12.58 2.07
CA GLU A 137 -3.53 -13.22 1.87
C GLU A 137 -3.11 -13.17 0.38
N SER A 138 -2.69 -11.99 -0.06
CA SER A 138 -2.18 -11.76 -1.42
C SER A 138 -0.80 -12.40 -1.65
N GLU A 139 -0.31 -12.41 -2.89
CA GLU A 139 1.05 -12.91 -3.17
C GLU A 139 2.13 -12.08 -2.49
N TRP A 140 1.94 -10.77 -2.38
CA TRP A 140 2.88 -9.83 -1.76
C TRP A 140 2.99 -10.07 -0.25
N VAL A 141 1.85 -10.27 0.41
CA VAL A 141 1.78 -10.63 1.84
C VAL A 141 2.53 -11.94 2.10
N ARG A 142 2.29 -12.98 1.27
CA ARG A 142 2.99 -14.27 1.41
C ARG A 142 4.50 -14.13 1.22
N GLN A 143 4.93 -13.41 0.19
CA GLN A 143 6.35 -13.21 -0.09
C GLN A 143 7.02 -12.39 1.02
N ALA A 144 6.37 -11.33 1.50
CA ALA A 144 6.88 -10.52 2.60
C ALA A 144 7.11 -11.36 3.87
N ARG A 145 6.14 -12.22 4.23
CA ARG A 145 6.27 -13.12 5.37
C ARG A 145 7.43 -14.10 5.22
N GLN A 146 7.72 -14.54 4.00
CA GLN A 146 8.86 -15.43 3.72
C GLN A 146 10.21 -14.70 3.77
N LYS A 147 10.25 -13.43 3.36
CA LYS A 147 11.49 -12.63 3.25
C LYS A 147 11.86 -11.86 4.52
N ALA A 148 10.88 -11.50 5.35
CA ALA A 148 11.14 -10.77 6.60
C ALA A 148 12.19 -11.45 7.51
N PRO A 149 12.18 -12.78 7.71
CA PRO A 149 13.22 -13.45 8.52
C PRO A 149 14.63 -13.29 7.95
N GLU A 150 14.80 -13.38 6.62
CA GLU A 150 16.10 -13.17 5.97
C GLU A 150 16.64 -11.76 6.22
N ALA A 151 15.79 -10.75 6.03
CA ALA A 151 16.17 -9.35 6.29
C ALA A 151 16.53 -9.11 7.75
N LEU A 152 15.79 -9.72 8.69
CA LEU A 152 16.07 -9.64 10.12
C LEU A 152 17.42 -10.27 10.48
N ASP A 153 17.70 -11.47 9.96
CA ASP A 153 18.95 -12.17 10.24
C ASP A 153 20.17 -11.41 9.71
N LEU A 154 20.06 -10.85 8.52
CA LEU A 154 21.10 -9.98 7.96
C LEU A 154 21.26 -8.70 8.80
N TRP A 155 20.16 -8.09 9.25
CA TRP A 155 20.24 -6.89 10.10
C TRP A 155 20.93 -7.19 11.42
N LYS A 156 20.60 -8.32 12.07
CA LYS A 156 21.29 -8.78 13.28
C LYS A 156 22.79 -8.98 13.04
N GLN A 157 23.18 -9.51 11.88
CA GLN A 157 24.61 -9.64 11.51
C GLN A 157 25.29 -8.27 11.37
N GLU A 158 24.62 -7.29 10.75
CA GLU A 158 25.12 -5.93 10.64
C GLU A 158 25.32 -5.28 12.02
N LEU A 159 24.34 -5.40 12.93
CA LEU A 159 24.46 -4.88 14.30
C LEU A 159 25.63 -5.51 15.06
N ARG A 160 25.82 -6.83 14.93
CA ARG A 160 26.98 -7.54 15.51
C ARG A 160 28.30 -7.02 14.94
N ALA A 161 28.38 -6.81 13.63
CA ALA A 161 29.58 -6.28 12.97
C ALA A 161 29.90 -4.85 13.45
N GLN A 162 28.87 -4.03 13.71
CA GLN A 162 29.00 -2.68 14.25
C GLN A 162 29.18 -2.64 15.78
N LYS A 163 29.16 -3.79 16.45
CA LYS A 163 29.23 -3.93 17.93
C LYS A 163 28.11 -3.16 18.65
N ILE A 164 26.95 -3.05 18.02
CA ILE A 164 25.76 -2.46 18.61
C ILE A 164 25.04 -3.56 19.42
N PRO A 165 24.81 -3.38 20.72
CA PRO A 165 24.07 -4.36 21.52
C PRO A 165 22.59 -4.37 21.12
N PHE A 166 22.00 -5.56 21.06
CA PHE A 166 20.57 -5.76 20.82
C PHE A 166 20.06 -6.99 21.58
N ASP A 167 18.75 -7.02 21.81
CA ASP A 167 18.01 -8.17 22.34
C ASP A 167 16.97 -8.62 21.31
N ASP A 168 16.62 -9.90 21.30
CA ASP A 168 15.63 -10.47 20.38
C ASP A 168 14.24 -9.85 20.60
N THR A 169 13.93 -9.42 21.82
CA THR A 169 12.69 -8.71 22.17
C THR A 169 12.54 -7.36 21.48
N MET A 170 13.62 -6.77 20.95
CA MET A 170 13.58 -5.48 20.25
C MET A 170 13.04 -5.59 18.82
N PHE A 171 12.81 -6.80 18.31
CA PHE A 171 12.34 -7.05 16.94
C PHE A 171 10.94 -7.67 16.89
N GLU A 172 10.33 -7.96 18.04
CA GLU A 172 8.95 -8.43 18.17
C GLU A 172 7.96 -7.26 18.01
#